data_AF-A0A9E4T9G0-F1
#
_entry.id   AF-A0A9E4T9G0-F1
#
_cell.length_a   1.000
_cell.length_b   1.000
_cell.length_c   1.000
_cell.angle_alpha   90.00
_cell.angle_beta   90.00
_cell.angle_gamma   90.00
#
_symmetry.space_group_name_H-M   'P 1'
#
loop_
_entity.id
_entity.type
_entity.pdbx_description
1 polymer ?
#
loop_
_entity_poly.entity_id
_entity_poly.type
_entity_poly.pdbx_seq_one_letter_code
_entity_poly.pdbx_strand_id
1 'polypeptide(L)'
;EWMMKGALLSSEADGILVSAVIGEKKLGDYIDEAIVLAHHRLREAGFFLPHIHETSTLMWDMRYAGPREAVFHAIVRKNLGCTHHMFGRDHAGVGNYYETYAAHKVFESLPDLGIKSVLTLEWWYCPVCQGVAYEGLCGHRDQKQDLAGTLIRNIIDGGQEPAATTLRSEILEVVRECADKYNDGSAFVTAEYLENRGPVISMPTLGCCTCSEHQPV
;
A
#
# COMPACT_ATOMS: atom_id res chain seq x y z
N GLU A 1 -5.44 -0.93 -8.06
CA GLU A 1 -6.50 -1.82 -8.62
C GLU A 1 -5.91 -3.04 -9.34
N TRP A 2 -5.28 -2.87 -10.52
CA TRP A 2 -4.82 -3.98 -11.37
C TRP A 2 -3.90 -4.99 -10.70
N MET A 3 -2.94 -4.50 -9.92
CA MET A 3 -2.05 -5.36 -9.14
C MET A 3 -2.81 -6.29 -8.18
N MET A 4 -3.87 -5.79 -7.52
CA MET A 4 -4.70 -6.61 -6.63
C MET A 4 -5.49 -7.68 -7.41
N LYS A 5 -6.03 -7.31 -8.58
CA LYS A 5 -6.74 -8.25 -9.46
C LYS A 5 -5.82 -9.34 -9.98
N GLY A 6 -4.61 -8.98 -10.40
CA GLY A 6 -3.59 -9.93 -10.84
C GLY A 6 -3.18 -10.91 -9.74
N ALA A 7 -2.96 -10.40 -8.52
CA ALA A 7 -2.61 -11.22 -7.36
C ALA A 7 -3.75 -12.18 -6.95
N LEU A 8 -5.01 -11.73 -6.99
CA LEU A 8 -6.15 -12.60 -6.73
C LEU A 8 -6.21 -13.76 -7.74
N LEU A 9 -6.09 -13.44 -9.04
CA LEU A 9 -6.15 -14.44 -10.11
C LEU A 9 -4.98 -15.44 -10.06
N SER A 10 -3.79 -15.02 -9.64
CA SER A 10 -2.61 -15.89 -9.60
C SER A 10 -2.48 -16.71 -8.31
N SER A 11 -3.23 -16.38 -7.26
CA SER A 11 -3.15 -17.05 -5.96
C SER A 11 -4.29 -18.03 -5.68
N GLU A 12 -5.31 -18.08 -6.55
CA GLU A 12 -6.54 -18.86 -6.35
C GLU A 12 -7.22 -18.52 -5.00
N ALA A 13 -6.99 -17.32 -4.47
CA ALA A 13 -7.61 -16.86 -3.24
C ALA A 13 -9.07 -16.47 -3.46
N ASP A 14 -9.87 -16.52 -2.38
CA ASP A 14 -11.29 -16.17 -2.43
C ASP A 14 -11.54 -14.65 -2.33
N GLY A 15 -10.54 -13.87 -1.91
CA GLY A 15 -10.70 -12.44 -1.69
C GLY A 15 -9.38 -11.72 -1.38
N ILE A 16 -9.48 -10.39 -1.31
CA ILE A 16 -8.41 -9.43 -1.09
C ILE A 16 -8.72 -8.68 0.20
N LEU A 17 -7.77 -8.71 1.14
CA LEU A 17 -7.75 -7.81 2.27
C LEU A 17 -6.76 -6.67 2.00
N VAL A 18 -7.26 -5.45 1.81
CA VAL A 18 -6.46 -4.24 1.84
C VAL A 18 -6.21 -3.86 3.29
N SER A 19 -5.04 -4.21 3.81
CA SER A 19 -4.60 -3.83 5.15
C SER A 19 -3.76 -2.55 5.06
N ALA A 20 -4.44 -1.39 5.07
CA ALA A 20 -3.85 -0.07 4.96
C ALA A 20 -3.06 0.29 6.22
N VAL A 21 -1.81 0.71 6.07
CA VAL A 21 -0.97 1.12 7.19
C VAL A 21 -1.36 2.53 7.64
N ILE A 22 -1.80 2.65 8.89
CA ILE A 22 -2.19 3.91 9.54
C ILE A 22 -1.12 4.24 10.58
N GLY A 23 -0.50 5.40 10.43
CA GLY A 23 0.71 5.73 11.16
C GLY A 23 1.51 6.84 10.49
N GLU A 24 2.56 7.25 11.17
CA GLU A 24 3.53 8.21 10.63
C GLU A 24 4.11 7.66 9.33
N LYS A 25 4.10 8.51 8.30
CA LYS A 25 4.59 8.24 6.96
C LYS A 25 5.50 9.40 6.53
N LYS A 26 6.34 9.15 5.53
CA LYS A 26 7.23 10.16 4.94
C LYS A 26 6.43 11.23 4.20
N LEU A 27 7.03 12.41 4.05
CA LEU A 27 6.48 13.50 3.27
C LEU A 27 6.19 13.06 1.82
N GLY A 28 5.03 13.45 1.31
CA GLY A 28 4.58 13.13 -0.04
C GLY A 28 3.89 11.78 -0.21
N ASP A 29 3.82 10.93 0.83
CA ASP A 29 2.87 9.82 0.85
C ASP A 29 1.43 10.34 0.97
N TYR A 30 0.43 9.53 0.65
CA TYR A 30 -0.97 9.91 0.85
C TYR A 30 -1.34 9.97 2.34
N ILE A 31 -2.25 10.88 2.70
CA ILE A 31 -2.85 10.88 4.05
C ILE A 31 -3.66 9.61 4.32
N ASP A 32 -3.80 9.24 5.59
CA ASP A 32 -4.44 7.99 6.03
C ASP A 32 -5.89 7.85 5.51
N GLU A 33 -6.64 8.95 5.61
CA GLU A 33 -8.06 9.04 5.22
C GLU A 33 -8.25 8.80 3.73
N ALA A 34 -7.40 9.44 2.90
CA ALA A 34 -7.46 9.28 1.45
C ALA A 34 -7.21 7.84 1.03
N ILE A 35 -6.29 7.12 1.69
CA ILE A 35 -6.01 5.71 1.39
C ILE A 35 -7.23 4.83 1.71
N VAL A 36 -7.73 4.91 2.95
CA VAL A 36 -8.80 4.03 3.43
C VAL A 36 -10.10 4.28 2.65
N LEU A 37 -10.48 5.55 2.48
CA LEU A 37 -11.73 5.92 1.82
C LEU A 37 -11.68 5.68 0.31
N ALA A 38 -10.53 5.87 -0.35
CA ALA A 38 -10.37 5.48 -1.77
C ALA A 38 -10.56 3.97 -1.97
N HIS A 39 -9.98 3.14 -1.09
CA HIS A 39 -10.17 1.69 -1.17
C HIS A 39 -11.61 1.26 -0.87
N HIS A 40 -12.29 1.93 0.05
CA HIS A 40 -13.72 1.71 0.27
C HIS A 40 -14.53 2.07 -0.97
N ARG A 41 -14.27 3.23 -1.58
CA ARG A 41 -14.95 3.70 -2.79
C ARG A 41 -14.74 2.78 -3.98
N LEU A 42 -13.56 2.15 -4.12
CA LEU A 42 -13.30 1.15 -5.16
C LEU A 42 -14.31 -0.02 -5.10
N ARG A 43 -14.64 -0.46 -3.88
CA ARG A 43 -15.64 -1.51 -3.64
C ARG A 43 -17.06 -1.01 -3.91
N GLU A 44 -17.43 0.15 -3.39
CA GLU A 44 -18.77 0.71 -3.59
C GLU A 44 -19.11 1.01 -5.05
N ALA A 45 -18.11 1.46 -5.83
CA ALA A 45 -18.26 1.72 -7.26
C ALA A 45 -18.34 0.44 -8.12
N GLY A 46 -18.19 -0.75 -7.54
CA GLY A 46 -18.28 -2.01 -8.26
C GLY A 46 -17.04 -2.39 -9.07
N PHE A 47 -15.87 -1.77 -8.82
CA PHE A 47 -14.61 -2.21 -9.44
C PHE A 47 -14.13 -3.57 -8.91
N PHE A 48 -14.64 -3.96 -7.74
CA PHE A 48 -14.55 -5.29 -7.14
C PHE A 48 -15.94 -5.74 -6.69
N LEU A 49 -16.18 -7.05 -6.71
CA LEU A 49 -17.39 -7.61 -6.09
C LEU A 49 -17.35 -7.38 -4.57
N PRO A 50 -18.49 -7.12 -3.91
CA PRO A 50 -18.50 -6.77 -2.48
C PRO A 50 -17.80 -7.80 -1.57
N HIS A 51 -17.88 -9.09 -1.88
CA HIS A 51 -17.27 -10.17 -1.09
C HIS A 51 -15.79 -10.43 -1.45
N ILE A 52 -15.25 -9.78 -2.48
CA ILE A 52 -13.88 -10.00 -2.98
C ILE A 52 -12.90 -8.98 -2.42
N HIS A 53 -13.33 -7.79 -2.03
CA HIS A 53 -12.43 -6.72 -1.60
C HIS A 53 -12.90 -6.14 -0.28
N GLU A 54 -12.11 -6.35 0.78
CA GLU A 54 -12.34 -5.76 2.09
C GLU A 54 -11.18 -4.85 2.49
N THR A 55 -11.50 -3.78 3.22
CA THR A 55 -10.51 -2.81 3.70
C THR A 55 -10.41 -2.90 5.21
N SER A 56 -9.19 -3.03 5.73
CA SER A 56 -8.86 -2.97 7.15
C SER A 56 -7.67 -2.04 7.35
N THR A 57 -7.42 -1.66 8.59
CA THR A 57 -6.25 -0.87 8.99
C THR A 57 -5.24 -1.73 9.73
N LEU A 58 -3.96 -1.37 9.59
CA LEU A 58 -2.86 -1.83 10.43
C LEU A 58 -2.25 -0.59 11.06
N MET A 59 -2.31 -0.50 12.38
CA MET A 59 -1.74 0.61 13.12
C MET A 59 -0.22 0.40 13.24
N TRP A 60 0.55 1.13 12.43
CA TRP A 60 2.00 1.00 12.33
C TRP A 60 2.59 2.24 11.67
N ASP A 61 3.67 2.76 12.23
CA ASP A 61 4.46 3.80 11.57
C ASP A 61 5.47 3.13 10.64
N MET A 62 5.40 3.47 9.35
CA MET A 62 6.27 2.87 8.34
C MET A 62 7.74 3.13 8.66
N ARG A 63 8.57 2.08 8.57
CA ARG A 63 10.03 2.19 8.78
C ARG A 63 10.80 2.36 7.47
N TYR A 64 10.12 2.14 6.36
CA TYR A 64 10.68 2.13 5.02
C TYR A 64 11.93 1.23 4.93
N ALA A 65 11.90 0.09 5.61
CA ALA A 65 13.04 -0.81 5.77
C ALA A 65 13.11 -1.92 4.70
N GLY A 66 12.41 -1.74 3.57
CA GLY A 66 12.46 -2.57 2.39
C GLY A 66 12.25 -4.06 2.71
N PRO A 67 13.19 -4.95 2.34
CA PRO A 67 13.07 -6.38 2.56
C PRO A 67 12.77 -6.81 4.01
N ARG A 68 13.31 -6.10 5.02
CA ARG A 68 13.04 -6.44 6.42
C ARG A 68 11.61 -6.13 6.82
N GLU A 69 11.08 -4.99 6.35
CA GLU A 69 9.70 -4.62 6.59
C GLU A 69 8.72 -5.45 5.76
N ALA A 70 9.13 -5.96 4.59
CA ALA A 70 8.37 -6.96 3.84
C ALA A 70 8.12 -8.24 4.66
N VAL A 71 9.14 -8.73 5.38
CA VAL A 71 9.00 -9.89 6.28
C VAL A 71 8.04 -9.57 7.44
N PHE A 72 8.19 -8.38 8.05
CA PHE A 72 7.25 -7.91 9.09
C PHE A 72 5.82 -7.88 8.56
N HIS A 73 5.60 -7.32 7.37
CA HIS A 73 4.28 -7.28 6.74
C HIS A 73 3.71 -8.68 6.53
N ALA A 74 4.52 -9.66 6.09
CA ALA A 74 4.11 -11.06 5.93
C ALA A 74 3.59 -11.65 7.24
N ILE A 75 4.36 -11.51 8.32
CA ILE A 75 4.02 -12.08 9.63
C ILE A 75 2.75 -11.43 10.19
N VAL A 76 2.62 -10.11 10.08
CA VAL A 76 1.41 -9.41 10.53
C VAL A 76 0.18 -9.89 9.76
N ARG A 77 0.26 -10.01 8.43
CA ARG A 77 -0.89 -10.44 7.61
C ARG A 77 -1.23 -11.92 7.84
N LYS A 78 -0.24 -12.76 8.13
CA LYS A 78 -0.49 -14.14 8.61
C LYS A 78 -1.31 -14.12 9.90
N ASN A 79 -0.93 -13.29 10.86
CA ASN A 79 -1.64 -13.19 12.14
C ASN A 79 -3.05 -12.60 12.01
N LEU A 80 -3.31 -11.83 10.95
CA LEU A 80 -4.66 -11.39 10.55
C LEU A 80 -5.48 -12.48 9.86
N GLY A 81 -4.91 -13.66 9.58
CA GLY A 81 -5.58 -14.77 8.92
C GLY A 81 -5.37 -14.85 7.40
N CYS A 82 -4.53 -13.99 6.81
CA CYS A 82 -4.22 -14.08 5.38
C CYS A 82 -3.39 -15.34 5.07
N THR A 83 -3.76 -16.04 4.01
CA THR A 83 -3.02 -17.21 3.49
C THR A 83 -1.90 -16.83 2.53
N HIS A 84 -2.03 -15.66 1.91
CA HIS A 84 -1.10 -15.10 0.94
C HIS A 84 -0.75 -13.65 1.28
N HIS A 85 0.44 -13.19 0.89
CA HIS A 85 0.78 -11.78 0.85
C HIS A 85 1.43 -11.41 -0.48
N MET A 86 0.87 -10.39 -1.13
CA MET A 86 1.41 -9.80 -2.35
C MET A 86 2.60 -8.89 -2.08
N PHE A 87 3.68 -9.05 -2.85
CA PHE A 87 4.87 -8.20 -2.84
C PHE A 87 5.10 -7.60 -4.23
N GLY A 88 5.08 -6.27 -4.30
CA GLY A 88 5.31 -5.52 -5.54
C GLY A 88 6.75 -5.02 -5.70
N ARG A 89 6.95 -4.24 -6.76
CA ARG A 89 8.14 -3.43 -7.01
C ARG A 89 8.43 -2.49 -5.84
N ASP A 90 9.69 -2.40 -5.39
CA ASP A 90 10.17 -1.51 -4.31
C ASP A 90 9.41 -1.65 -2.97
N HIS A 91 8.89 -2.84 -2.64
CA HIS A 91 8.03 -3.04 -1.46
C HIS A 91 8.68 -2.52 -0.16
N ALA A 92 7.99 -1.59 0.51
CA ALA A 92 8.44 -0.88 1.71
C ALA A 92 9.80 -0.17 1.59
N GLY A 93 10.26 0.15 0.37
CA GLY A 93 11.52 0.84 0.14
C GLY A 93 11.46 2.36 0.30
N VAL A 94 12.66 2.98 0.35
CA VAL A 94 12.84 4.44 0.30
C VAL A 94 13.88 4.81 -0.75
N GLY A 95 13.49 5.72 -1.65
CA GLY A 95 14.33 6.17 -2.75
C GLY A 95 14.90 4.97 -3.53
N ASN A 96 16.21 4.98 -3.75
CA ASN A 96 16.95 3.93 -4.44
C ASN A 96 17.85 3.12 -3.47
N TYR A 97 17.52 3.08 -2.17
CA TYR A 97 18.37 2.40 -1.18
C TYR A 97 18.40 0.88 -1.36
N TYR A 98 17.27 0.28 -1.76
CA TYR A 98 17.13 -1.15 -2.00
C TYR A 98 17.10 -1.46 -3.50
N GLU A 99 17.56 -2.66 -3.87
CA GLU A 99 17.33 -3.18 -5.23
C GLU A 99 15.83 -3.41 -5.45
N THR A 100 15.39 -3.21 -6.69
CA THR A 100 13.97 -3.07 -7.06
C THR A 100 13.09 -4.24 -6.62
N TYR A 101 13.63 -5.46 -6.66
CA TYR A 101 12.94 -6.69 -6.26
C TYR A 101 13.61 -7.37 -5.05
N ALA A 102 14.34 -6.63 -4.21
CA ALA A 102 15.00 -7.17 -3.04
C ALA A 102 14.01 -7.83 -2.04
N ALA A 103 12.77 -7.32 -1.96
CA ALA A 103 11.71 -7.91 -1.14
C ALA A 103 11.17 -9.24 -1.69
N HIS A 104 11.38 -9.55 -2.97
CA HIS A 104 11.05 -10.88 -3.51
C HIS A 104 12.08 -11.91 -3.05
N LYS A 105 13.36 -11.54 -3.13
CA LYS A 105 14.50 -12.43 -2.86
C LYS A 105 14.67 -12.77 -1.38
N VAL A 106 14.27 -11.87 -0.47
CA VAL A 106 14.48 -12.08 0.98
C VAL A 106 13.82 -13.38 1.48
N PHE A 107 12.67 -13.75 0.92
CA PHE A 107 11.94 -14.95 1.32
C PHE A 107 12.61 -16.25 0.88
N GLU A 108 13.50 -16.23 -0.12
CA GLU A 108 14.27 -17.42 -0.55
C GLU A 108 15.25 -17.90 0.52
N SER A 109 15.70 -16.99 1.40
CA SER A 109 16.66 -17.25 2.46
C SER A 109 16.04 -17.59 3.82
N LEU A 110 14.71 -17.46 3.94
CA LEU A 110 13.99 -17.61 5.20
C LEU A 110 13.32 -18.99 5.30
N PRO A 111 13.08 -19.49 6.52
CA PRO A 111 12.23 -20.66 6.71
C PRO A 111 10.79 -20.34 6.26
N ASP A 112 9.98 -21.38 6.08
CA ASP A 112 8.55 -21.22 5.81
C ASP A 112 7.90 -20.43 6.95
N LEU A 113 7.39 -19.25 6.62
CA LEU A 113 6.72 -18.37 7.57
C LEU A 113 5.25 -18.76 7.76
N GLY A 114 4.71 -19.71 6.99
CA GLY A 114 3.31 -20.11 7.01
C GLY A 114 2.38 -19.10 6.33
N ILE A 115 2.91 -18.31 5.39
CA ILE A 115 2.16 -17.42 4.51
C ILE A 115 2.83 -17.42 3.12
N LYS A 116 2.03 -17.58 2.07
CA LYS A 116 2.56 -17.72 0.70
C LYS A 116 2.81 -16.35 0.07
N SER A 117 3.99 -16.17 -0.52
CA SER A 117 4.31 -14.96 -1.26
C SER A 117 3.66 -14.96 -2.65
N VAL A 118 3.00 -13.86 -3.00
CA VAL A 118 2.50 -13.60 -4.37
C VAL A 118 3.36 -12.49 -4.96
N LEU A 119 4.33 -12.87 -5.78
CA LEU A 119 5.31 -11.93 -6.33
C LEU A 119 4.74 -11.29 -7.60
N THR A 120 4.62 -9.96 -7.59
CA THR A 120 4.12 -9.19 -8.73
C THR A 120 5.21 -8.25 -9.25
N LEU A 121 5.45 -8.28 -10.55
CA LEU A 121 6.30 -7.32 -11.25
C LEU A 121 5.58 -5.98 -11.51
N GLU A 122 6.25 -5.08 -12.23
CA GLU A 122 5.72 -3.75 -12.56
C GLU A 122 4.45 -3.82 -13.43
N TRP A 123 3.55 -2.85 -13.20
CA TRP A 123 2.38 -2.59 -14.04
C TRP A 123 2.51 -1.19 -14.63
N TRP A 124 2.21 -1.04 -15.92
CA TRP A 124 2.32 0.23 -16.65
C TRP A 124 1.16 0.43 -17.61
N TYR A 125 0.98 1.64 -18.13
CA TYR A 125 0.11 1.84 -19.28
C TYR A 125 0.88 1.56 -20.57
N CYS A 126 0.32 0.72 -21.44
CA CYS A 126 0.90 0.42 -22.74
C CYS A 126 0.03 1.04 -23.85
N PRO A 127 0.54 2.00 -24.64
CA PRO A 127 -0.22 2.63 -25.71
C PRO A 127 -0.49 1.66 -26.88
N VAL A 128 0.36 0.65 -27.08
CA VAL A 128 0.18 -0.36 -28.14
C VAL A 128 -0.93 -1.35 -27.77
N CYS A 129 -0.94 -1.82 -26.51
CA CYS A 129 -2.02 -2.69 -26.00
C CYS A 129 -3.28 -1.89 -25.64
N GLN A 130 -3.22 -0.56 -25.65
CA GLN A 130 -4.31 0.35 -25.30
C GLN A 130 -4.89 0.09 -23.90
N GLY A 131 -4.02 -0.19 -22.92
CA GLY A 131 -4.48 -0.55 -21.59
C GLY A 131 -3.35 -0.73 -20.58
N VAL A 132 -3.74 -1.06 -19.35
CA VAL A 132 -2.77 -1.42 -18.31
C VAL A 132 -2.19 -2.79 -18.64
N ALA A 133 -0.87 -2.84 -18.66
CA ALA A 133 -0.05 -3.98 -19.02
C ALA A 133 0.84 -4.39 -17.85
N TYR A 134 1.27 -5.65 -17.87
CA TYR A 134 2.09 -6.26 -16.83
C TYR A 134 3.46 -6.63 -17.39
N GLU A 135 4.52 -6.36 -16.63
CA GLU A 135 5.91 -6.60 -17.04
C GLU A 135 6.18 -8.03 -17.47
N GLY A 136 5.58 -9.01 -16.78
CA GLY A 136 5.76 -10.42 -17.11
C GLY A 136 5.03 -10.88 -18.39
N LEU A 137 4.23 -10.02 -19.03
CA LEU A 137 3.39 -10.39 -20.18
C LEU A 137 3.57 -9.48 -21.40
N CYS A 138 3.78 -8.17 -21.20
CA CYS A 138 3.82 -7.20 -22.29
C CYS A 138 5.25 -6.99 -22.81
N GLY A 139 5.47 -7.27 -24.09
CA GLY A 139 6.76 -7.07 -24.76
C GLY A 139 7.08 -5.61 -25.17
N HIS A 140 6.13 -4.68 -25.03
CA HIS A 140 6.26 -3.28 -25.45
C HIS A 140 6.92 -2.39 -24.38
N ARG A 141 8.06 -2.83 -23.84
CA ARG A 141 8.73 -2.16 -22.72
C ARG A 141 9.24 -0.76 -23.10
N ASP A 142 9.73 -0.59 -24.32
CA ASP A 142 10.26 0.69 -24.81
C ASP A 142 9.17 1.74 -25.06
N GLN A 143 7.90 1.31 -25.19
CA GLN A 143 6.75 2.19 -25.35
C GLN A 143 5.95 2.35 -24.06
N LYS A 144 6.44 1.82 -22.93
CA LYS A 144 5.70 1.89 -21.66
C LYS A 144 5.53 3.34 -21.21
N GLN A 145 4.38 3.63 -20.62
CA GLN A 145 4.13 4.86 -19.89
C GLN A 145 3.96 4.50 -18.42
N ASP A 146 4.87 5.02 -17.59
CA ASP A 146 4.85 4.73 -16.18
C ASP A 146 3.60 5.35 -15.54
N LEU A 147 2.89 4.55 -14.76
CA LEU A 147 1.86 5.02 -13.83
C LEU A 147 2.54 5.61 -12.58
N ALA A 148 3.44 6.57 -12.81
CA ALA A 148 4.32 7.10 -11.77
C ALA A 148 3.54 7.94 -10.76
N GLY A 149 3.93 7.87 -9.49
CA GLY A 149 3.33 8.67 -8.43
C GLY A 149 3.36 10.18 -8.72
N THR A 150 4.39 10.69 -9.40
CA THR A 150 4.45 12.11 -9.80
C THR A 150 3.36 12.50 -10.79
N LEU A 151 3.02 11.63 -11.75
CA LEU A 151 1.92 11.88 -12.68
C LEU A 151 0.58 11.95 -11.93
N ILE A 152 0.33 10.99 -11.03
CA ILE A 152 -0.90 10.93 -10.24
C ILE A 152 -1.01 12.16 -9.32
N ARG A 153 0.10 12.57 -8.68
CA ARG A 153 0.16 13.79 -7.86
C ARG A 153 -0.21 15.03 -8.67
N ASN A 154 0.37 15.20 -9.86
CA ASN A 154 0.04 16.33 -10.73
C ASN A 154 -1.42 16.33 -11.18
N ILE A 155 -2.05 15.17 -11.35
CA ILE A 155 -3.48 15.06 -11.68
C ILE A 155 -4.34 15.52 -10.48
N ILE A 156 -3.95 15.09 -9.27
CA ILE A 156 -4.64 15.44 -8.03
C ILE A 156 -4.55 16.96 -7.80
N ASP A 157 -3.35 17.52 -7.87
CA ASP A 157 -3.08 18.94 -7.62
C ASP A 157 -3.53 19.86 -8.77
N GLY A 158 -3.42 19.38 -10.00
CA GLY A 158 -3.57 20.21 -11.22
C GLY A 158 -4.99 20.32 -11.76
N GLY A 159 -5.99 19.72 -11.11
CA GLY A 159 -7.40 19.82 -11.51
C GLY A 159 -7.77 19.13 -12.83
N GLN A 160 -6.84 18.45 -13.49
CA GLN A 160 -7.09 17.75 -14.76
C GLN A 160 -7.78 16.41 -14.51
N GLU A 161 -8.74 16.06 -15.36
CA GLU A 161 -9.40 14.75 -15.28
C GLU A 161 -8.46 13.66 -15.80
N PRO A 162 -8.19 12.61 -15.00
CA PRO A 162 -7.34 11.50 -15.43
C PRO A 162 -8.03 10.69 -16.53
N ALA A 163 -7.22 10.12 -17.42
CA ALA A 163 -7.70 8.98 -18.20
C ALA A 163 -8.12 7.85 -17.25
N ALA A 164 -9.25 7.19 -17.54
CA ALA A 164 -9.77 6.10 -16.72
C ALA A 164 -8.81 4.89 -16.59
N THR A 165 -7.81 4.80 -17.47
CA THR A 165 -6.71 3.84 -17.43
C THR A 165 -5.62 4.17 -16.41
N THR A 166 -5.57 5.42 -15.95
CA THR A 166 -4.58 5.93 -14.98
C THR A 166 -5.17 6.03 -13.59
N LEU A 167 -6.27 6.77 -13.42
CA LEU A 167 -6.97 6.95 -12.14
C LEU A 167 -8.46 7.06 -12.42
N ARG A 168 -9.27 6.39 -11.59
CA ARG A 168 -10.75 6.45 -11.69
C ARG A 168 -11.24 7.80 -11.15
N SER A 169 -12.18 8.45 -11.84
CA SER A 169 -12.71 9.75 -11.42
C SER A 169 -13.41 9.67 -10.06
N GLU A 170 -14.13 8.58 -9.79
CA GLU A 170 -14.79 8.33 -8.52
C GLU A 170 -13.81 8.25 -7.34
N ILE A 171 -12.58 7.83 -7.62
CA ILE A 171 -11.51 7.73 -6.62
C ILE A 171 -10.81 9.08 -6.44
N LEU A 172 -10.61 9.81 -7.54
CA LEU A 172 -10.06 11.16 -7.48
C LEU A 172 -10.95 12.11 -6.68
N GLU A 173 -12.27 12.02 -6.85
CA GLU A 173 -13.25 12.78 -6.06
C GLU A 173 -13.04 12.57 -4.57
N VAL A 174 -13.01 11.32 -4.11
CA VAL A 174 -12.79 10.99 -2.69
C VAL A 174 -11.44 11.48 -2.19
N VAL A 175 -10.38 11.37 -2.99
CA VAL A 175 -9.04 11.85 -2.61
C VAL A 175 -9.04 13.37 -2.42
N ARG A 176 -9.72 14.13 -3.30
CA ARG A 176 -9.86 15.59 -3.17
C ARG A 176 -10.70 15.98 -1.97
N GLU A 177 -11.82 15.32 -1.73
CA GLU A 177 -12.64 15.55 -0.53
C GLU A 177 -11.85 15.31 0.76
N CYS A 178 -11.02 14.26 0.80
CA CYS A 178 -10.15 14.00 1.94
C CYS A 178 -9.08 15.09 2.11
N ALA A 179 -8.50 15.56 1.02
CA ALA A 179 -7.52 16.64 1.03
C ALA A 179 -8.11 17.91 1.66
N ASP A 180 -9.28 18.34 1.19
CA ASP A 180 -9.97 19.54 1.69
C ASP A 180 -10.39 19.41 3.15
N LYS A 181 -10.83 18.21 3.56
CA LYS A 181 -11.38 17.99 4.90
C LYS A 181 -10.33 17.75 5.98
N TYR A 182 -9.23 17.08 5.65
CA TYR A 182 -8.29 16.55 6.65
C TYR A 182 -6.88 17.15 6.58
N ASN A 183 -6.56 17.93 5.53
CA ASN A 183 -5.18 18.38 5.31
C ASN A 183 -5.10 19.63 4.41
N ASP A 184 -5.97 20.61 4.64
CA ASP A 184 -5.94 21.95 4.03
C ASP A 184 -5.78 21.94 2.50
N GLY A 185 -6.47 21.02 1.83
CA GLY A 185 -6.50 20.88 0.38
C GLY A 185 -5.36 20.03 -0.21
N SER A 186 -4.48 19.46 0.62
CA SER A 186 -3.45 18.52 0.15
C SER A 186 -3.82 17.06 0.41
N ALA A 187 -3.74 16.21 -0.61
CA ALA A 187 -3.94 14.77 -0.44
C ALA A 187 -2.72 14.05 0.16
N PHE A 188 -1.62 14.78 0.41
CA PHE A 188 -0.32 14.23 0.75
C PHE A 188 0.14 14.66 2.13
N VAL A 189 0.86 13.77 2.81
CA VAL A 189 1.52 14.03 4.09
C VAL A 189 2.46 15.23 3.94
N THR A 190 2.09 16.33 4.59
CA THR A 190 2.88 17.55 4.75
C THR A 190 3.51 17.59 6.15
N ALA A 191 4.43 18.53 6.40
CA ALA A 191 4.96 18.73 7.76
C ALA A 191 3.83 19.15 8.72
N GLU A 192 2.95 20.05 8.25
CA GLU A 192 1.77 20.51 9.00
C GLU A 192 0.79 19.36 9.31
N TYR A 193 0.56 18.45 8.36
CA TYR A 193 -0.21 17.23 8.61
C TYR A 193 0.40 16.41 9.75
N LEU A 194 1.72 16.19 9.74
CA LEU A 194 2.40 15.40 10.75
C LEU A 194 2.35 16.05 12.14
N GLU A 195 2.40 17.37 12.21
CA GLU A 195 2.28 18.14 13.46
C GLU A 195 0.85 18.13 14.02
N ASN A 196 -0.15 18.18 13.14
CA ASN A 196 -1.55 18.34 13.54
C ASN A 196 -2.34 17.02 13.59
N ARG A 197 -1.81 15.92 13.04
CA ARG A 197 -2.51 14.63 13.04
C ARG A 197 -2.76 14.11 14.45
N GLY A 198 -3.92 13.50 14.64
CA GLY A 198 -4.24 12.79 15.87
C GLY A 198 -3.28 11.60 16.10
N PRO A 199 -2.90 11.30 17.36
CA PRO A 199 -2.12 10.11 17.66
C PRO A 199 -2.90 8.86 17.26
N VAL A 200 -2.30 8.02 16.41
CA VAL A 200 -2.91 6.80 15.88
C VAL A 200 -3.13 5.77 16.98
N ILE A 201 -2.11 5.57 17.82
CA ILE A 201 -2.20 4.79 19.04
C ILE A 201 -1.65 5.64 20.17
N SER A 202 -2.43 5.77 21.25
CA SER A 202 -1.89 6.17 22.56
C SER A 202 -1.65 4.89 23.35
N MET A 203 -0.39 4.45 23.42
CA MET A 203 -0.02 3.40 24.37
C MET A 203 0.19 4.07 25.73
N PRO A 204 -0.44 3.60 26.82
CA PRO A 204 -0.02 4.02 28.13
C PRO A 204 1.47 3.71 28.26
N THR A 205 2.24 4.62 28.87
CA THR A 205 3.59 4.29 29.31
C THR A 205 3.45 3.03 30.15
N LEU A 206 4.04 1.93 29.70
CA LEU A 206 4.18 0.74 30.52
C LEU A 206 4.93 1.22 31.75
N GLY A 207 4.22 1.40 32.86
CA GLY A 207 4.80 1.80 34.12
C GLY A 207 5.98 0.88 34.32
N CYS A 208 7.17 1.46 34.50
CA CYS A 208 8.43 0.74 34.59
C CYS A 208 8.17 -0.57 35.32
N CYS A 209 8.15 -1.69 34.59
CA CYS A 209 8.32 -2.98 35.23
C CYS A 209 9.72 -2.87 35.77
N THR A 210 9.84 -2.34 36.99
CA THR A 210 10.97 -2.62 37.83
C THR A 210 11.10 -4.12 37.71
N CYS A 211 12.22 -4.57 37.16
CA CYS A 211 12.69 -5.91 37.37
C CYS A 211 12.89 -6.03 38.89
N SER A 212 11.78 -6.12 39.63
CA SER A 212 11.76 -6.43 41.04
C SER A 212 12.07 -7.92 41.06
N GLU A 213 13.36 -8.16 41.23
CA GLU A 213 13.89 -9.26 42.02
C GLU A 213 13.22 -10.60 41.72
N HIS A 214 13.82 -11.35 40.78
CA HIS A 214 13.87 -12.79 40.95
C HIS A 214 14.48 -13.07 42.34
N GLN A 215 13.64 -13.20 43.36
CA GLN A 215 14.02 -13.94 44.56
C GLN A 215 14.07 -15.42 44.15
N PRO A 216 15.24 -16.07 44.24
CA PRO A 216 15.33 -17.48 43.97
C PRO A 216 14.58 -18.23 45.07
N VAL A 217 13.64 -19.09 44.67
CA VAL A 217 13.06 -20.14 45.52
C VAL A 217 13.80 -21.44 45.23
#